data_AF-A0A9C8XDE6-F1
#
_entry.id   AF-A0A9C8XDE6-F1
#
_cell.length_a   1.000
_cell.length_b   1.000
_cell.length_c   1.000
_cell.angle_alpha   90.00
_cell.angle_beta   90.00
_cell.angle_gamma   90.00
#
_symmetry.space_group_name_H-M   'P 1'
#
loop_
_entity.id
_entity.type
_entity.pdbx_description
1 polymer ?
#
loop_
_entity_poly.entity_id
_entity_poly.type
_entity_poly.pdbx_seq_one_letter_code
_entity_poly.pdbx_strand_id
1 'polypeptide(L)'
;MVKYGELNQALARYTNGNIHENIPVDYYRRIMKAWFRANNKGLNWDVQQAAAVLLYIAFNEGAVHPSQLNAEGLGILDWAEKFLDQVQDTTGKEVIRALSAA
;
A
#
# COMPACT_ATOMS: atom_id res chain seq x y z
N MET A 1 3.64 13.61 6.96
CA MET A 1 3.73 12.21 7.45
C MET A 1 2.35 11.62 7.33
N VAL A 2 2.19 10.56 6.54
CA VAL A 2 0.89 9.88 6.41
C VAL A 2 0.51 9.22 7.73
N LYS A 3 -0.75 9.35 8.14
CA LYS A 3 -1.31 8.79 9.38
C LYS A 3 -2.12 7.53 9.11
N TYR A 4 -2.26 6.68 10.13
CA TYR A 4 -3.08 5.46 10.08
C TYR A 4 -4.51 5.73 9.59
N GLY A 5 -5.16 6.77 10.14
CA GLY A 5 -6.52 7.14 9.74
C GLY A 5 -6.65 7.60 8.28
N GLU A 6 -5.62 8.25 7.74
CA GLU A 6 -5.59 8.71 6.34
C GLU A 6 -5.48 7.51 5.38
N LEU A 7 -4.68 6.51 5.74
CA LEU A 7 -4.59 5.26 4.99
C LEU A 7 -5.91 4.49 5.04
N ASN A 8 -6.55 4.38 6.20
CA ASN A 8 -7.87 3.73 6.32
C ASN A 8 -8.93 4.41 5.47
N GLN A 9 -8.97 5.74 5.50
CA GLN A 9 -9.92 6.52 4.71
C GLN A 9 -9.67 6.35 3.21
N ALA A 10 -8.41 6.29 2.79
CA ALA A 10 -8.06 6.02 1.39
C ALA A 10 -8.44 4.59 0.97
N LEU A 11 -8.20 3.59 1.83
CA LEU A 11 -8.57 2.19 1.57
C LEU A 11 -10.07 2.01 1.36
N ALA A 12 -10.92 2.77 2.07
CA ALA A 12 -12.36 2.68 1.93
C ALA A 12 -12.85 2.89 0.48
N ARG A 13 -12.08 3.57 -0.37
CA ARG A 13 -12.39 3.74 -1.80
C ARG A 13 -12.30 2.45 -2.60
N TYR A 14 -11.49 1.49 -2.17
CA TYR A 14 -11.15 0.29 -2.94
C TYR A 14 -11.93 -0.95 -2.47
N THR A 15 -12.79 -0.80 -1.46
CA THR A 15 -13.24 -1.93 -0.64
C THR A 15 -14.74 -1.86 -0.42
N ASN A 16 -15.43 -3.01 -0.46
CA ASN A 16 -16.89 -3.08 -0.29
C ASN A 16 -17.33 -3.03 1.19
N GLY A 17 -16.44 -2.74 2.14
CA GLY A 17 -16.74 -2.69 3.58
C GLY A 17 -15.51 -2.36 4.44
N ASN A 18 -15.62 -2.55 5.75
CA ASN A 18 -14.55 -2.27 6.71
C ASN A 18 -13.47 -3.37 6.72
N ILE A 19 -12.71 -3.48 5.63
CA ILE A 19 -11.64 -4.49 5.53
C ILE A 19 -10.43 -4.16 6.41
N HIS A 20 -10.33 -2.93 6.90
CA HIS A 20 -9.20 -2.44 7.68
C HIS A 20 -9.00 -3.18 9.01
N GLU A 21 -10.06 -3.81 9.55
CA GLU A 21 -9.94 -4.67 10.74
C GLU A 21 -9.20 -5.99 10.44
N ASN A 22 -9.21 -6.42 9.18
CA ASN A 22 -8.54 -7.65 8.74
C ASN A 22 -7.07 -7.42 8.33
N ILE A 23 -6.67 -6.16 8.11
CA ILE A 23 -5.30 -5.83 7.71
C ILE A 23 -4.42 -5.69 8.97
N PRO A 24 -3.38 -6.52 9.15
CA PRO A 24 -2.49 -6.43 10.29
C PRO A 24 -1.83 -5.04 10.41
N VAL A 25 -1.74 -4.53 11.64
CA VAL A 25 -1.09 -3.24 11.94
C VAL A 25 0.36 -3.17 11.44
N ASP A 26 1.05 -4.32 11.36
CA ASP A 26 2.41 -4.39 10.84
C ASP A 26 2.50 -3.96 9.37
N TYR A 27 1.46 -4.18 8.55
CA TYR A 27 1.45 -3.76 7.15
C TYR A 27 1.38 -2.23 7.04
N TYR A 28 0.55 -1.60 7.87
CA TYR A 28 0.52 -0.13 7.98
C TYR A 28 1.89 0.43 8.39
N ARG A 29 2.56 -0.22 9.35
CA ARG A 29 3.89 0.21 9.80
C ARG A 29 4.93 0.11 8.67
N ARG A 30 4.92 -0.99 7.90
CA ARG A 30 5.79 -1.18 6.73
C ARG A 30 5.56 -0.09 5.68
N ILE A 31 4.30 0.20 5.37
CA ILE A 31 3.91 1.24 4.40
C ILE A 31 4.31 2.63 4.86
N MET A 32 4.08 2.99 6.13
CA MET A 32 4.50 4.29 6.65
C MET A 32 6.03 4.46 6.59
N LYS A 33 6.80 3.41 6.89
CA LYS A 33 8.26 3.42 6.75
C LYS A 33 8.69 3.58 5.29
N ALA A 34 8.06 2.85 4.37
CA ALA A 34 8.34 2.94 2.94
C ALA A 34 7.99 4.33 2.39
N TRP A 35 6.83 4.87 2.73
CA TRP A 35 6.39 6.22 2.37
C TRP A 35 7.40 7.29 2.83
N PHE A 36 7.87 7.19 4.08
CA PHE A 36 8.89 8.10 4.61
C PHE A 36 10.20 8.01 3.82
N ARG A 37 10.67 6.79 3.54
CA ARG A 37 11.89 6.58 2.73
C ARG A 37 11.72 7.08 1.30
N ALA A 38 10.56 6.85 0.68
CA ALA A 38 10.26 7.29 -0.66
C ALA A 38 10.29 8.81 -0.78
N ASN A 39 9.68 9.51 0.17
CA ASN A 39 9.65 10.97 0.19
C ASN A 39 11.02 11.59 0.48
N ASN A 40 11.82 10.98 1.37
CA ASN A 40 13.20 11.43 1.58
C ASN A 40 14.09 11.22 0.34
N LYS A 41 13.72 10.31 -0.56
CA LYS A 41 14.39 10.08 -1.85
C LYS A 41 13.82 10.95 -2.99
N GLY A 42 12.85 11.81 -2.70
CA GLY A 42 12.21 12.67 -3.71
C GLY A 42 11.19 11.97 -4.61
N LEU A 43 10.74 10.76 -4.25
CA LEU A 43 9.73 10.02 -5.02
C LEU A 43 8.29 10.53 -4.82
N ASN A 44 8.08 11.44 -3.86
CA ASN A 44 6.83 12.16 -3.62
C ASN A 44 5.58 11.26 -3.57
N TRP A 45 5.66 10.15 -2.83
CA TRP A 45 4.53 9.27 -2.59
C TRP A 45 3.38 10.03 -1.92
N ASP A 46 2.19 9.93 -2.49
CA ASP A 46 0.97 10.42 -1.88
C ASP A 46 0.25 9.35 -1.05
N VAL A 47 -0.85 9.73 -0.41
CA VAL A 47 -1.64 8.84 0.46
C VAL A 47 -2.35 7.74 -0.34
N GLN A 48 -2.80 8.02 -1.56
CA GLN A 48 -3.49 7.05 -2.41
C GLN A 48 -2.51 5.98 -2.90
N GLN A 49 -1.31 6.39 -3.31
CA GLN A 49 -0.23 5.47 -3.69
C GLN A 49 0.17 4.58 -2.51
N ALA A 50 0.29 5.15 -1.31
CA ALA A 50 0.55 4.37 -0.10
C ALA A 50 -0.57 3.38 0.22
N ALA A 51 -1.84 3.78 0.09
CA ALA A 51 -2.99 2.91 0.33
C ALA A 51 -3.12 1.81 -0.72
N ALA A 52 -2.84 2.10 -1.98
CA ALA A 52 -2.79 1.12 -3.07
C ALA A 52 -1.73 0.04 -2.81
N VAL A 53 -0.52 0.44 -2.42
CA VAL A 53 0.56 -0.50 -2.07
C VAL A 53 0.21 -1.30 -0.81
N LEU A 54 -0.43 -0.66 0.19
CA LEU A 54 -0.92 -1.36 1.39
C LEU A 54 -1.92 -2.46 1.03
N LEU A 55 -2.88 -2.13 0.15
CA LEU A 55 -3.89 -3.07 -0.30
C LEU A 55 -3.28 -4.23 -1.09
N TYR A 56 -2.31 -3.94 -1.96
CA TYR A 56 -1.59 -4.94 -2.75
C TYR A 56 -0.83 -5.93 -1.87
N ILE A 57 -0.10 -5.44 -0.85
CA ILE A 57 0.59 -6.32 0.11
C ILE A 57 -0.42 -7.15 0.91
N ALA A 58 -1.50 -6.51 1.40
CA ALA A 58 -2.51 -7.20 2.17
C ALA A 58 -3.23 -8.30 1.35
N PHE A 59 -3.44 -8.06 0.06
CA PHE A 59 -3.99 -9.03 -0.87
C PHE A 59 -3.01 -10.19 -1.13
N ASN A 60 -1.75 -9.89 -1.47
CA ASN A 60 -0.74 -10.90 -1.78
C ASN A 60 -0.38 -11.78 -0.58
N GLU A 61 -0.38 -11.23 0.64
CA GLU A 61 -0.17 -11.99 1.87
C GLU A 61 -1.46 -12.67 2.39
N GLY A 62 -2.57 -12.59 1.66
CA GLY A 62 -3.83 -13.29 1.96
C GLY A 62 -4.67 -12.68 3.09
N ALA A 63 -4.33 -11.48 3.57
CA ALA A 63 -5.11 -10.76 4.58
C ALA A 63 -6.40 -10.14 4.01
N VAL A 64 -6.47 -9.94 2.69
CA VAL A 64 -7.65 -9.41 1.99
C VAL A 64 -8.05 -10.35 0.86
N HIS A 65 -9.31 -10.78 0.86
CA HIS A 65 -9.88 -11.65 -0.16
C HIS A 65 -10.45 -10.82 -1.34
N PRO A 66 -10.38 -11.30 -2.60
CA PRO A 66 -10.92 -10.59 -3.75
C PRO A 66 -12.38 -10.12 -3.61
N SER A 67 -13.23 -10.90 -2.94
CA SER A 67 -14.64 -10.55 -2.71
C SER A 67 -14.84 -9.32 -1.82
N GLN A 68 -13.81 -8.90 -1.09
CA GLN A 68 -13.83 -7.72 -0.23
C GLN A 68 -13.45 -6.44 -1.00
N LEU A 69 -12.98 -6.57 -2.24
CA LEU A 69 -12.60 -5.47 -3.11
C LEU A 69 -13.74 -5.08 -4.06
N ASN A 70 -13.85 -3.79 -4.35
CA ASN A 70 -14.72 -3.31 -5.43
C ASN A 70 -13.96 -3.33 -6.78
N ALA A 71 -14.63 -2.91 -7.86
CA ALA A 71 -14.00 -2.88 -9.19
C ALA A 71 -12.75 -1.99 -9.23
N GLU A 72 -12.76 -0.85 -8.53
CA GLU A 72 -11.58 0.03 -8.41
C GLU A 72 -10.46 -0.65 -7.61
N GLY A 73 -10.81 -1.39 -6.55
CA GLY A 73 -9.87 -2.15 -5.74
C GLY A 73 -9.21 -3.29 -6.48
N LEU A 74 -9.87 -3.91 -7.44
CA LEU A 74 -9.20 -4.89 -8.33
C LEU A 74 -8.23 -4.18 -9.28
N GLY A 75 -8.66 -3.08 -9.91
CA GLY A 75 -7.80 -2.31 -10.81
C GLY A 75 -6.60 -1.67 -10.12
N ILE A 76 -6.72 -1.29 -8.84
CA ILE A 76 -5.62 -0.67 -8.10
C ILE A 76 -4.52 -1.68 -7.74
N LEU A 77 -4.82 -2.99 -7.68
CA LEU A 77 -3.81 -4.03 -7.47
C LEU A 77 -2.84 -4.09 -8.65
N ASP A 78 -3.35 -4.12 -9.88
CA ASP A 78 -2.54 -4.11 -11.11
C ASP A 78 -1.70 -2.84 -11.22
N TRP A 79 -2.27 -1.70 -10.81
CA TRP A 79 -1.54 -0.44 -10.76
C TRP A 79 -0.41 -0.47 -9.71
N ALA A 80 -0.70 -0.98 -8.51
CA ALA A 80 0.26 -1.04 -7.41
C ALA A 80 1.44 -1.96 -7.73
N GLU A 81 1.19 -3.09 -8.39
CA GLU A 81 2.25 -3.99 -8.88
C GLU A 81 3.22 -3.26 -9.82
N LYS A 82 2.68 -2.64 -10.89
CA LYS A 82 3.49 -1.89 -11.86
C LYS A 82 4.23 -0.73 -11.22
N PHE A 83 3.60 -0.06 -10.26
CA PHE A 83 4.22 1.02 -9.52
C PHE A 83 5.42 0.54 -8.69
N LEU A 84 5.30 -0.62 -8.02
CA LEU A 84 6.41 -1.20 -7.26
C LEU A 84 7.57 -1.62 -8.17
N ASP A 85 7.29 -2.19 -9.34
CA ASP A 85 8.31 -2.53 -10.33
C ASP A 85 9.08 -1.28 -10.80
N GLN A 86 8.38 -0.18 -11.09
CA GLN A 86 9.01 1.09 -11.45
C GLN A 86 9.86 1.68 -10.31
N VAL A 87 9.39 1.56 -9.07
CA VAL A 87 10.15 2.01 -7.90
C VAL A 87 11.41 1.15 -7.68
N GLN A 88 11.35 -0.14 -8.01
CA GLN A 88 12.49 -1.06 -7.93
C GLN A 88 13.57 -0.74 -8.98
N ASP A 89 13.16 -0.40 -10.20
CA ASP A 89 14.06 -0.13 -11.34
C ASP A 89 14.78 1.21 -11.27
N THR A 90 14.27 2.13 -10.46
CA THR A 90 14.88 3.45 -10.24
C THR A 90 15.85 3.43 -9.05
N THR A 91 15.63 4.27 -8.05
CA THR A 91 16.45 4.41 -6.82
C THR A 91 15.70 3.92 -5.58
N GLY A 92 14.52 3.33 -5.74
CA GLY A 92 13.60 2.94 -4.68
C GLY A 92 13.88 1.59 -4.01
N LYS A 93 15.02 0.94 -4.25
CA LYS A 93 15.35 -0.37 -3.63
C LYS A 93 15.23 -0.38 -2.10
N GLU A 94 15.56 0.73 -1.43
CA GLU A 94 15.41 0.86 0.03
C GLU A 94 13.95 1.07 0.48
N VAL A 95 13.11 1.58 -0.40
CA VAL A 95 11.65 1.70 -0.23
C VAL A 95 11.03 0.32 -0.31
N ILE A 96 11.36 -0.45 -1.35
CA ILE A 96 10.90 -1.84 -1.51
C ILE A 96 11.37 -2.71 -0.34
N ARG A 97 12.63 -2.59 0.10
CA ARG A 97 13.11 -3.29 1.31
C ARG A 97 12.32 -2.96 2.58
N ALA A 98 11.78 -1.75 2.72
CA ALA A 98 10.95 -1.41 3.87
C ALA A 98 9.57 -2.10 3.83
N LEU A 99 9.11 -2.50 2.64
CA LEU A 99 7.88 -3.26 2.44
C LEU A 99 8.06 -4.75 2.76
N SER A 100 9.27 -5.30 2.54
CA SER A 100 9.56 -6.73 2.78
C SER A 100 10.12 -7.05 4.16
N ALA A 101 10.50 -6.05 4.96
CA ALA A 101 11.07 -6.28 6.29
C ALA A 101 9.99 -6.66 7.32
N ALA A 102 9.85 -7.96 7.56
CA ALA A 102 9.34 -8.51 8.82
C ALA A 102 10.49 -8.56 9.85
#